data_AF-A0A916RTM6-F1
#
_entry.id   AF-A0A916RTM6-F1
#
_cell.length_a   1.000
_cell.length_b   1.000
_cell.length_c   1.000
_cell.angle_alpha   90.00
_cell.angle_beta   90.00
_cell.angle_gamma   90.00
#
_symmetry.space_group_name_H-M   'P 1'
#
loop_
_entity.id
_entity.type
_entity.pdbx_description
1 polymer ?
#
loop_
_entity_poly.entity_id
_entity_poly.type
_entity_poly.pdbx_seq_one_letter_code
_entity_poly.pdbx_strand_id
1 'polypeptide(L)'
;MKSRKFLIGILTIFTVLFLSACTGANEEENTETESGTEENMDMKSNNNEMDMEESDTNEDMEGMDHSGMNHSSTGEVPEGLQKSDNPTYEVGSQAIIESDHMPGMKGAEATIVGAYDTTVYTVSYTPTTSGEPVENHKWVIHEEIEGAGEEPFEPGTEVTLNTDHMEGMNGADAVIDSAEETTVYMVDFVTTDTGDEVKNHKWVTESELSSVE
;
A
#
# COMPACT_ATOMS: atom_id res chain seq x y z
N MET A 1 2.15 11.18 -60.95
CA MET A 1 2.30 9.89 -61.68
C MET A 1 2.74 8.81 -60.70
N LYS A 2 2.01 7.68 -60.72
CA LYS A 2 2.33 6.34 -60.19
C LYS A 2 2.55 6.14 -58.69
N SER A 3 1.45 5.77 -58.03
CA SER A 3 1.39 4.89 -56.85
C SER A 3 2.09 3.55 -57.08
N ARG A 4 2.74 3.01 -56.04
CA ARG A 4 3.07 1.58 -55.95
C ARG A 4 2.46 1.01 -54.68
N LYS A 5 1.47 0.14 -54.89
CA LYS A 5 0.85 -0.73 -53.88
C LYS A 5 1.73 -1.96 -53.76
N PHE A 6 2.12 -2.35 -52.55
CA PHE A 6 2.58 -3.71 -52.26
C PHE A 6 1.60 -4.35 -51.27
N LEU A 7 0.88 -5.33 -51.80
CA LEU A 7 0.17 -6.39 -51.09
C LEU A 7 1.16 -7.48 -50.68
N ILE A 8 0.69 -8.42 -49.84
CA ILE A 8 1.30 -9.70 -49.38
C ILE A 8 1.78 -9.57 -47.92
N GLY A 9 1.33 -10.34 -46.94
CA GLY A 9 0.40 -11.47 -46.90
C GLY A 9 0.35 -12.01 -45.47
N ILE A 10 -0.84 -12.34 -44.97
CA ILE A 10 -1.09 -12.88 -43.63
C ILE A 10 -0.58 -14.32 -43.57
N LEU A 11 0.24 -14.67 -42.57
CA LEU A 11 0.54 -16.05 -42.22
C LEU A 11 0.19 -16.26 -40.74
N THR A 12 -1.06 -16.65 -40.49
CA THR A 12 -1.56 -17.16 -39.22
C THR A 12 -1.10 -18.61 -39.07
N ILE A 13 -0.36 -18.90 -37.99
CA ILE A 13 -0.08 -20.28 -37.55
C ILE A 13 -0.77 -20.47 -36.21
N PHE A 14 -1.93 -21.15 -36.25
CA PHE A 14 -2.55 -21.75 -35.09
C PHE A 14 -1.85 -23.09 -34.82
N THR A 15 -1.36 -23.29 -33.60
CA THR A 15 -0.91 -24.60 -33.14
C THR A 15 -1.66 -24.94 -31.85
N VAL A 16 -2.67 -25.80 -31.98
CA VAL A 16 -3.34 -26.45 -30.85
C VAL A 16 -2.86 -27.90 -30.85
N LEU A 17 -2.22 -28.31 -29.76
CA LEU A 17 -1.90 -29.70 -29.49
C LEU A 17 -2.72 -30.17 -28.29
N PHE A 18 -3.78 -30.92 -28.57
CA PHE A 18 -4.39 -31.83 -27.61
C PHE A 18 -3.75 -33.20 -27.77
N LEU A 19 -3.19 -33.74 -26.69
CA LEU A 19 -2.88 -35.16 -26.57
C LEU A 19 -3.59 -35.70 -25.33
N SER A 20 -4.73 -36.36 -25.57
CA SER A 20 -5.23 -37.42 -24.70
C SER A 20 -4.67 -38.75 -25.17
N ALA A 21 -4.06 -39.51 -24.27
CA ALA A 21 -4.04 -40.97 -24.30
C ALA A 21 -3.67 -41.51 -22.91
N CYS A 22 -4.63 -42.18 -22.28
CA CYS A 22 -4.47 -43.02 -21.11
C CYS A 22 -3.60 -44.25 -21.42
N THR A 23 -2.95 -44.84 -20.43
CA THR A 23 -3.06 -46.28 -20.05
C THR A 23 -2.18 -46.56 -18.83
N GLY A 24 -2.74 -47.19 -17.80
CA GLY A 24 -1.98 -47.70 -16.66
C GLY A 24 -2.89 -48.08 -15.50
N ALA A 25 -3.64 -49.17 -15.68
CA ALA A 25 -4.45 -49.79 -14.66
C ALA A 25 -3.58 -50.21 -13.45
N ASN A 26 -4.03 -49.90 -12.24
CA ASN A 26 -3.98 -50.87 -11.17
C ASN A 26 -5.24 -50.73 -10.33
N GLU A 27 -5.99 -51.82 -10.33
CA GLU A 27 -7.13 -52.10 -9.46
C GLU A 27 -6.64 -52.11 -8.01
N GLU A 28 -7.39 -51.50 -7.09
CA GLU A 28 -7.85 -52.20 -5.89
C GLU A 28 -9.22 -51.63 -5.48
N GLU A 29 -10.16 -52.57 -5.46
CA GLU A 29 -11.56 -52.47 -5.09
C GLU A 29 -11.68 -52.54 -3.56
N ASN A 30 -12.47 -51.64 -2.96
CA ASN A 30 -13.32 -52.05 -1.85
C ASN A 30 -14.60 -51.20 -1.81
N THR A 31 -15.65 -51.77 -2.36
CA THR A 31 -17.06 -51.47 -2.11
C THR A 31 -17.42 -51.75 -0.64
N GLU A 32 -18.26 -50.91 -0.03
CA GLU A 32 -19.66 -51.19 0.39
C GLU A 32 -20.30 -49.83 0.79
N THR A 33 -21.31 -49.28 0.10
CA THR A 33 -22.76 -49.63 0.03
C THR A 33 -23.60 -48.91 1.11
N GLU A 34 -24.38 -47.91 0.62
CA GLU A 34 -25.75 -47.50 1.01
C GLU A 34 -26.03 -46.79 2.35
N SER A 35 -27.09 -45.99 2.52
CA SER A 35 -28.16 -45.42 1.67
C SER A 35 -28.96 -44.44 2.55
N GLY A 36 -29.44 -43.34 1.95
CA GLY A 36 -30.72 -42.69 2.26
C GLY A 36 -30.91 -41.98 3.60
N THR A 37 -31.23 -40.68 3.54
CA THR A 37 -32.60 -40.15 3.77
C THR A 37 -32.54 -38.63 3.91
N GLU A 38 -33.37 -37.94 3.13
CA GLU A 38 -33.68 -36.51 3.29
C GLU A 38 -34.61 -36.29 4.48
N GLU A 39 -34.37 -35.24 5.29
CA GLU A 39 -35.46 -34.49 5.94
C GLU A 39 -35.14 -32.98 5.98
N ASN A 40 -36.20 -32.20 5.82
CA ASN A 40 -36.29 -30.75 5.62
C ASN A 40 -36.33 -29.95 6.94
N MET A 41 -36.24 -28.61 6.80
CA MET A 41 -36.52 -27.53 7.78
C MET A 41 -35.32 -27.18 8.69
N ASP A 42 -34.92 -25.92 8.92
CA ASP A 42 -35.71 -24.70 9.08
C ASP A 42 -34.84 -23.44 8.84
N MET A 43 -35.49 -22.36 8.40
CA MET A 43 -34.89 -21.05 8.17
C MET A 43 -34.80 -20.28 9.50
N LYS A 44 -33.60 -19.86 9.93
CA LYS A 44 -33.45 -18.85 10.98
C LYS A 44 -32.49 -17.75 10.52
N SER A 45 -33.11 -16.65 10.11
CA SER A 45 -32.52 -15.32 10.00
C SER A 45 -31.83 -14.93 11.31
N ASN A 46 -30.58 -14.48 11.23
CA ASN A 46 -30.02 -13.55 12.20
C ASN A 46 -29.07 -12.58 11.47
N ASN A 47 -29.46 -11.30 11.45
CA ASN A 47 -28.55 -10.20 11.17
C ASN A 47 -27.49 -10.21 12.26
N ASN A 48 -26.23 -10.13 11.88
CA ASN A 48 -25.18 -9.63 12.76
C ASN A 48 -24.41 -8.58 11.96
N GLU A 49 -24.51 -7.35 12.45
CA GLU A 49 -23.60 -6.25 12.16
C GLU A 49 -22.17 -6.77 12.32
N MET A 50 -21.36 -6.63 11.27
CA MET A 50 -19.91 -6.73 11.39
C MET A 50 -19.43 -5.35 11.83
N ASP A 51 -19.23 -5.24 13.14
CA ASP A 51 -18.37 -4.24 13.75
C ASP A 51 -16.96 -4.43 13.16
N MET A 52 -16.48 -3.45 12.42
CA MET A 52 -15.09 -3.41 11.98
C MET A 52 -14.26 -2.97 13.18
N GLU A 53 -13.75 -3.93 13.94
CA GLU A 53 -12.62 -3.66 14.81
C GLU A 53 -11.37 -3.54 13.94
N GLU A 54 -10.75 -2.35 13.93
CA GLU A 54 -9.39 -2.16 13.44
C GLU A 54 -8.47 -3.13 14.18
N SER A 55 -7.92 -4.09 13.45
CA SER A 55 -6.77 -4.84 13.95
C SER A 55 -5.52 -4.00 13.71
N ASP A 56 -5.11 -3.27 14.74
CA ASP A 56 -3.72 -2.87 14.95
C ASP A 56 -2.86 -4.15 15.02
N THR A 57 -2.46 -4.67 13.87
CA THR A 57 -1.36 -5.64 13.79
C THR A 57 -0.05 -4.88 13.82
N ASN A 58 0.31 -4.39 15.02
CA ASN A 58 1.70 -4.18 15.37
C ASN A 58 2.36 -5.56 15.44
N GLU A 59 2.79 -6.08 14.30
CA GLU A 59 3.79 -7.13 14.29
C GLU A 59 5.09 -6.48 14.75
N ASP A 60 5.34 -6.61 16.04
CA ASP A 60 6.62 -6.37 16.70
C ASP A 60 7.75 -7.05 15.89
N MET A 61 8.40 -6.29 15.00
CA MET A 61 9.70 -6.63 14.43
C MET A 61 10.79 -6.48 15.51
N GLU A 62 10.62 -7.17 16.64
CA GLU A 62 11.62 -7.31 17.70
C GLU A 62 12.79 -8.18 17.20
N GLY A 63 13.67 -7.60 16.38
CA GLY A 63 14.84 -8.33 15.91
C GLY A 63 15.75 -7.64 14.92
N MET A 64 15.34 -6.53 14.31
CA MET A 64 16.23 -5.75 13.47
C MET A 64 16.84 -4.60 14.29
N ASP A 65 18.16 -4.51 14.26
CA ASP A 65 18.90 -3.40 14.86
C ASP A 65 18.59 -2.11 14.06
N HIS A 66 17.51 -1.43 14.44
CA HIS A 66 17.05 -0.18 13.80
C HIS A 66 17.95 1.03 14.12
N SER A 67 19.02 0.85 14.93
CA SER A 67 19.84 1.95 15.47
C SER A 67 20.73 2.68 14.43
N GLY A 68 20.58 2.38 13.14
CA GLY A 68 21.39 2.96 12.07
C GLY A 68 20.64 3.40 10.82
N MET A 69 19.30 3.31 10.78
CA MET A 69 18.53 3.73 9.61
C MET A 69 18.17 5.21 9.75
N ASN A 70 18.70 6.04 8.83
CA ASN A 70 18.32 7.44 8.77
C ASN A 70 16.91 7.56 8.18
N HIS A 71 15.93 7.84 9.03
CA HIS A 71 14.53 8.05 8.63
C HIS A 71 14.26 9.45 8.06
N SER A 72 15.30 10.29 7.93
CA SER A 72 15.17 11.59 7.28
C SER A 72 15.10 11.43 5.77
N SER A 73 14.16 12.13 5.13
CA SER A 73 14.11 12.20 3.67
C SER A 73 14.93 13.38 3.13
N THR A 74 15.17 13.37 1.82
CA THR A 74 15.86 14.46 1.10
C THR A 74 15.08 15.79 1.14
N GLY A 75 13.79 15.76 1.50
CA GLY A 75 12.88 16.90 1.39
C GLY A 75 12.47 17.24 -0.05
N GLU A 76 12.82 16.40 -1.02
CA GLU A 76 12.34 16.54 -2.39
C GLU A 76 10.82 16.35 -2.43
N VAL A 77 10.13 17.26 -3.11
CA VAL A 77 8.67 17.24 -3.23
C VAL A 77 8.32 16.73 -4.62
N PRO A 78 7.44 15.71 -4.77
CA PRO A 78 7.02 15.20 -6.07
C PRO A 78 6.49 16.30 -6.98
N GLU A 79 6.78 16.18 -8.29
CA GLU A 79 6.24 17.11 -9.28
C GLU A 79 4.71 17.04 -9.33
N GLY A 80 4.05 18.18 -9.44
CA GLY A 80 2.59 18.24 -9.52
C GLY A 80 1.87 18.24 -8.16
N LEU A 81 2.55 17.92 -7.05
CA LEU A 81 1.94 17.91 -5.72
C LEU A 81 1.42 19.30 -5.34
N GLN A 82 0.11 19.39 -5.11
CA GLN A 82 -0.57 20.63 -4.80
C GLN A 82 -0.32 21.03 -3.34
N LYS A 83 0.18 22.26 -3.12
CA LYS A 83 0.24 22.83 -1.76
C LYS A 83 -1.17 23.06 -1.22
N SER A 84 -1.37 22.74 0.05
CA SER A 84 -2.64 23.02 0.71
C SER A 84 -2.85 24.53 0.85
N ASP A 85 -4.02 25.02 0.43
CA ASP A 85 -4.36 26.46 0.49
C ASP A 85 -4.71 26.91 1.91
N ASN A 86 -5.29 26.02 2.71
CA ASN A 86 -5.74 26.30 4.07
C ASN A 86 -5.59 25.05 4.98
N PRO A 87 -4.36 24.60 5.23
CA PRO A 87 -4.11 23.47 6.13
C PRO A 87 -4.49 23.82 7.57
N THR A 88 -4.92 22.82 8.36
CA THR A 88 -5.12 23.01 9.80
C THR A 88 -3.84 23.41 10.52
N TYR A 89 -2.69 22.87 10.07
CA TYR A 89 -1.36 23.20 10.60
C TYR A 89 -0.53 23.93 9.54
N GLU A 90 -0.28 25.23 9.73
CA GLU A 90 0.46 26.03 8.75
C GLU A 90 1.94 25.63 8.68
N VAL A 91 2.57 25.75 7.49
CA VAL A 91 4.02 25.54 7.35
C VAL A 91 4.78 26.49 8.29
N GLY A 92 5.66 25.92 9.11
CA GLY A 92 6.41 26.61 10.16
C GLY A 92 5.72 26.59 11.54
N SER A 93 4.48 26.12 11.64
CA SER A 93 3.83 25.86 12.93
C SER A 93 4.32 24.55 13.56
N GLN A 94 3.92 24.34 14.81
CA GLN A 94 4.18 23.11 15.54
C GLN A 94 2.89 22.30 15.73
N ALA A 95 3.03 20.98 15.79
CA ALA A 95 1.97 20.02 16.09
C ALA A 95 2.55 18.85 16.90
N ILE A 96 1.70 18.06 17.55
CA ILE A 96 2.08 16.80 18.21
C ILE A 96 1.70 15.65 17.27
N ILE A 97 2.63 14.73 17.02
CA ILE A 97 2.37 13.53 16.25
C ILE A 97 1.62 12.52 17.13
N GLU A 98 0.47 12.03 16.68
CA GLU A 98 -0.36 11.05 17.38
C GLU A 98 -0.21 9.62 16.83
N SER A 99 0.35 9.50 15.61
CA SER A 99 0.65 8.22 14.95
C SER A 99 1.99 7.63 15.40
N ASP A 100 2.17 6.34 15.13
CA ASP A 100 3.37 5.58 15.49
C ASP A 100 3.87 4.75 14.29
N HIS A 101 4.09 5.40 13.14
CA HIS A 101 4.53 4.72 11.91
C HIS A 101 5.95 4.15 12.03
N MET A 102 6.77 4.75 12.90
CA MET A 102 8.07 4.25 13.31
C MET A 102 8.31 4.58 14.80
N PRO A 103 9.15 3.79 15.50
CA PRO A 103 9.46 4.03 16.90
C PRO A 103 9.91 5.47 17.17
N GLY A 104 9.39 6.04 18.27
CA GLY A 104 9.74 7.38 18.72
C GLY A 104 8.96 8.51 18.04
N MET A 105 8.03 8.23 17.11
CA MET A 105 7.16 9.26 16.53
C MET A 105 6.06 9.72 17.47
N LYS A 106 5.37 8.77 18.12
CA LYS A 106 4.19 9.10 18.90
C LYS A 106 4.50 10.05 20.06
N GLY A 107 3.75 11.13 20.15
CA GLY A 107 3.90 12.20 21.13
C GLY A 107 5.06 13.16 20.84
N ALA A 108 5.79 13.00 19.73
CA ALA A 108 6.83 13.94 19.34
C ALA A 108 6.23 15.29 18.94
N GLU A 109 6.82 16.37 19.44
CA GLU A 109 6.54 17.72 18.93
C GLU A 109 7.26 17.89 17.59
N ALA A 110 6.49 18.18 16.55
CA ALA A 110 6.95 18.28 15.18
C ALA A 110 6.77 19.69 14.63
N THR A 111 7.68 20.11 13.74
CA THR A 111 7.56 21.33 12.95
C THR A 111 7.05 20.97 11.56
N ILE A 112 5.99 21.64 11.11
CA ILE A 112 5.47 21.46 9.77
C ILE A 112 6.41 22.10 8.76
N VAL A 113 7.00 21.31 7.85
CA VAL A 113 7.90 21.80 6.79
C VAL A 113 7.25 21.74 5.40
N GLY A 114 6.11 21.08 5.26
CA GLY A 114 5.27 21.12 4.07
C GLY A 114 3.84 20.67 4.38
N ALA A 115 2.86 21.18 3.62
CA ALA A 115 1.45 20.84 3.72
C ALA A 115 0.85 20.79 2.31
N TYR A 116 0.20 19.68 1.97
CA TYR A 116 -0.20 19.37 0.60
C TYR A 116 -1.56 18.69 0.57
N ASP A 117 -2.38 19.01 -0.42
CA ASP A 117 -3.66 18.33 -0.67
C ASP A 117 -3.42 17.24 -1.72
N THR A 118 -3.73 15.99 -1.40
CA THR A 118 -3.57 14.85 -2.32
C THR A 118 -4.44 13.66 -1.88
N THR A 119 -4.43 12.58 -2.66
CA THR A 119 -4.86 11.27 -2.16
C THR A 119 -3.69 10.55 -1.52
N VAL A 120 -3.89 10.11 -0.29
CA VAL A 120 -2.96 9.28 0.46
C VAL A 120 -3.41 7.82 0.40
N TYR A 121 -2.43 6.92 0.35
CA TYR A 121 -2.63 5.48 0.27
C TYR A 121 -1.90 4.76 1.40
N THR A 122 -2.59 3.77 1.97
CA THR A 122 -1.90 2.65 2.63
C THR A 122 -1.58 1.60 1.56
N VAL A 123 -0.36 1.07 1.56
CA VAL A 123 0.08 0.11 0.53
C VAL A 123 0.79 -1.11 1.12
N SER A 124 0.62 -2.26 0.48
CA SER A 124 1.32 -3.49 0.81
C SER A 124 2.23 -3.89 -0.36
N TYR A 125 3.51 -4.12 -0.11
CA TYR A 125 4.51 -4.33 -1.17
C TYR A 125 5.66 -5.24 -0.72
N THR A 126 6.37 -5.82 -1.68
CA THR A 126 7.64 -6.51 -1.41
C THR A 126 8.80 -5.61 -1.85
N PRO A 127 9.70 -5.18 -0.94
CA PRO A 127 10.82 -4.32 -1.31
C PRO A 127 11.71 -4.95 -2.39
N THR A 128 12.23 -4.16 -3.32
CA THR A 128 13.09 -4.64 -4.43
C THR A 128 14.45 -5.18 -3.97
N THR A 129 14.85 -4.85 -2.74
CA THR A 129 16.12 -5.25 -2.13
C THR A 129 15.99 -6.45 -1.18
N SER A 130 14.77 -6.83 -0.80
CA SER A 130 14.48 -7.93 0.12
C SER A 130 13.37 -8.83 -0.46
N GLY A 131 12.95 -9.86 0.27
CA GLY A 131 11.83 -10.72 -0.12
C GLY A 131 10.73 -10.81 0.93
N GLU A 132 10.88 -10.08 2.04
CA GLU A 132 9.90 -10.03 3.12
C GLU A 132 8.90 -8.91 2.79
N PRO A 133 7.59 -9.19 2.76
CA PRO A 133 6.59 -8.18 2.46
C PRO A 133 6.47 -7.15 3.58
N VAL A 134 6.16 -5.92 3.20
CA VAL A 134 5.74 -4.84 4.09
C VAL A 134 4.24 -4.65 3.86
N GLU A 135 3.45 -4.90 4.89
CA GLU A 135 2.00 -4.82 4.84
C GLU A 135 1.52 -3.49 5.45
N ASN A 136 0.46 -2.93 4.90
CA ASN A 136 -0.21 -1.72 5.39
C ASN A 136 0.74 -0.52 5.66
N HIS A 137 1.71 -0.29 4.78
CA HIS A 137 2.64 0.82 4.93
C HIS A 137 1.93 2.18 4.79
N LYS A 138 2.11 3.03 5.80
CA LYS A 138 1.67 4.43 5.82
C LYS A 138 2.89 5.34 5.69
N TRP A 139 2.92 6.27 4.74
CA TRP A 139 1.95 6.54 3.67
C TRP A 139 2.66 6.76 2.34
N VAL A 140 1.98 6.48 1.24
CA VAL A 140 2.38 6.90 -0.11
C VAL A 140 1.32 7.85 -0.66
N ILE A 141 1.72 8.89 -1.39
CA ILE A 141 0.77 9.82 -2.03
C ILE A 141 0.60 9.53 -3.53
N HIS A 142 -0.45 10.07 -4.14
CA HIS A 142 -0.76 9.85 -5.56
C HIS A 142 0.41 10.16 -6.51
N GLU A 143 1.11 11.26 -6.26
CA GLU A 143 2.25 11.72 -7.07
C GLU A 143 3.50 10.84 -6.91
N GLU A 144 3.52 9.95 -5.93
CA GLU A 144 4.58 8.98 -5.67
C GLU A 144 4.31 7.61 -6.31
N ILE A 145 3.28 7.49 -7.17
CA ILE A 145 2.97 6.27 -7.92
C ILE A 145 3.33 6.46 -9.40
N GLU A 146 4.03 5.49 -9.99
CA GLU A 146 4.43 5.56 -11.40
C GLU A 146 3.21 5.61 -12.33
N GLY A 147 3.19 6.61 -13.21
CA GLY A 147 2.11 6.77 -14.18
C GLY A 147 0.77 7.20 -13.59
N ALA A 148 0.77 7.71 -12.35
CA ALA A 148 -0.39 8.34 -11.74
C ALA A 148 -0.99 9.42 -12.66
N GLY A 149 -2.32 9.38 -12.79
CA GLY A 149 -3.08 10.31 -13.60
C GLY A 149 -3.70 11.40 -12.73
N GLU A 150 -4.94 11.78 -13.05
CA GLU A 150 -5.74 12.69 -12.22
C GLU A 150 -6.72 11.94 -11.31
N GLU A 151 -7.09 10.70 -11.68
CA GLU A 151 -8.06 9.90 -10.94
C GLU A 151 -7.33 9.06 -9.88
N PRO A 152 -7.78 9.10 -8.60
CA PRO A 152 -7.22 8.25 -7.56
C PRO A 152 -7.37 6.75 -7.86
N PHE A 153 -6.39 5.96 -7.45
CA PHE A 153 -6.46 4.50 -7.49
C PHE A 153 -7.45 3.95 -6.46
N GLU A 154 -8.17 2.88 -6.82
CA GLU A 154 -9.10 2.18 -5.91
C GLU A 154 -8.36 1.09 -5.11
N PRO A 155 -8.84 0.74 -3.89
CA PRO A 155 -8.33 -0.41 -3.14
C PRO A 155 -8.32 -1.72 -3.95
N GLY A 156 -7.26 -2.50 -3.80
CA GLY A 156 -6.97 -3.71 -4.58
C GLY A 156 -6.28 -3.47 -5.92
N THR A 157 -6.01 -2.22 -6.30
CA THR A 157 -5.24 -1.91 -7.50
C THR A 157 -3.75 -2.22 -7.30
N GLU A 158 -3.15 -2.91 -8.25
CA GLU A 158 -1.69 -3.09 -8.34
C GLU A 158 -1.06 -1.87 -9.01
N VAL A 159 -0.02 -1.30 -8.38
CA VAL A 159 0.71 -0.11 -8.83
C VAL A 159 2.22 -0.31 -8.65
N THR A 160 3.03 0.53 -9.32
CA THR A 160 4.48 0.57 -9.09
C THR A 160 4.84 1.85 -8.33
N LEU A 161 5.57 1.72 -7.22
CA LEU A 161 5.95 2.85 -6.38
C LEU A 161 7.12 3.64 -7.00
N ASN A 162 7.03 4.96 -6.97
CA ASN A 162 8.06 5.91 -7.42
C ASN A 162 8.50 6.81 -6.26
N THR A 163 8.85 6.18 -5.14
CA THR A 163 9.34 6.86 -3.93
C THR A 163 10.33 5.98 -3.17
N ASP A 164 11.25 6.61 -2.44
CA ASP A 164 12.35 5.98 -1.71
C ASP A 164 12.33 6.32 -0.20
N HIS A 165 11.14 6.40 0.41
CA HIS A 165 11.01 6.64 1.86
C HIS A 165 11.83 5.64 2.68
N MET A 166 11.95 4.40 2.19
CA MET A 166 12.82 3.36 2.71
C MET A 166 13.54 2.62 1.59
N GLU A 167 14.67 1.99 1.94
CA GLU A 167 15.44 1.17 0.99
C GLU A 167 14.56 0.05 0.40
N GLY A 168 14.57 -0.06 -0.93
CA GLY A 168 13.81 -1.08 -1.66
C GLY A 168 12.38 -0.70 -2.02
N MET A 169 11.88 0.45 -1.58
CA MET A 169 10.52 0.91 -1.93
C MET A 169 10.40 1.36 -3.38
N ASN A 170 11.40 2.08 -3.89
CA ASN A 170 11.35 2.62 -5.25
C ASN A 170 11.37 1.48 -6.29
N GLY A 171 10.40 1.50 -7.20
CA GLY A 171 10.18 0.48 -8.22
C GLY A 171 9.57 -0.83 -7.71
N ALA A 172 9.15 -0.90 -6.45
CA ALA A 172 8.41 -2.06 -5.95
C ALA A 172 6.98 -2.07 -6.49
N ASP A 173 6.49 -3.26 -6.84
CA ASP A 173 5.07 -3.48 -7.09
C ASP A 173 4.33 -3.54 -5.75
N ALA A 174 3.24 -2.79 -5.66
CA ALA A 174 2.44 -2.62 -4.45
C ALA A 174 0.96 -2.79 -4.75
N VAL A 175 0.19 -3.16 -3.73
CA VAL A 175 -1.27 -3.16 -3.75
C VAL A 175 -1.76 -2.00 -2.92
N ILE A 176 -2.74 -1.25 -3.45
CA ILE A 176 -3.44 -0.21 -2.68
C ILE A 176 -4.38 -0.89 -1.67
N ASP A 177 -4.13 -0.69 -0.37
CA ASP A 177 -4.99 -1.24 0.69
C ASP A 177 -6.15 -0.31 1.02
N SER A 178 -5.86 0.99 1.07
CA SER A 178 -6.85 2.04 1.31
C SER A 178 -6.46 3.33 0.58
N ALA A 179 -7.44 4.19 0.36
CA ALA A 179 -7.27 5.48 -0.30
C ALA A 179 -8.13 6.54 0.39
N GLU A 180 -7.54 7.71 0.67
CA GLU A 180 -8.22 8.84 1.30
C GLU A 180 -7.73 10.16 0.71
N GLU A 181 -8.64 11.06 0.35
CA GLU A 181 -8.28 12.44 -0.01
C GLU A 181 -8.18 13.27 1.28
N THR A 182 -7.01 13.82 1.56
CA THR A 182 -6.74 14.56 2.80
C THR A 182 -5.54 15.50 2.66
N THR A 183 -5.31 16.32 3.68
CA THR A 183 -4.06 17.10 3.80
C THR A 183 -2.97 16.20 4.37
N VAL A 184 -1.86 16.08 3.66
CA VAL A 184 -0.64 15.42 4.15
C VAL A 184 0.42 16.45 4.50
N TYR A 185 1.21 16.11 5.51
CA TYR A 185 2.24 16.96 6.06
C TYR A 185 3.59 16.28 5.97
N MET A 186 4.60 17.09 5.63
CA MET A 186 6.00 16.74 5.79
C MET A 186 6.50 17.42 7.06
N VAL A 187 7.18 16.68 7.92
CA VAL A 187 7.49 17.16 9.29
C VAL A 187 8.95 16.93 9.70
N ASP A 188 9.47 17.85 10.50
CA ASP A 188 10.72 17.69 11.24
C ASP A 188 10.38 17.39 12.70
N PHE A 189 11.00 16.38 13.32
CA PHE A 189 10.78 16.07 14.73
C PHE A 189 12.03 15.48 15.39
N VAL A 190 11.96 15.33 16.71
CA VAL A 190 12.96 14.61 17.51
C VAL A 190 12.27 13.39 18.10
N THR A 191 12.86 12.21 17.92
CA THR A 191 12.28 10.96 18.43
C THR A 191 12.14 10.99 19.95
N THR A 192 11.02 10.47 20.47
CA THR A 192 10.73 10.50 21.91
C THR A 192 11.52 9.48 22.72
N ASP A 193 12.08 8.47 22.07
CA ASP A 193 12.81 7.35 22.68
C ASP A 193 14.34 7.55 22.69
N THR A 194 14.93 7.94 21.55
CA THR A 194 16.38 8.10 21.39
C THR A 194 16.84 9.56 21.39
N GLY A 195 15.96 10.50 21.05
CA GLY A 195 16.30 11.93 20.92
C GLY A 195 17.01 12.26 19.62
N ASP A 196 16.87 11.43 18.59
CA ASP A 196 17.47 11.64 17.27
C ASP A 196 16.65 12.63 16.43
N GLU A 197 17.32 13.50 15.68
CA GLU A 197 16.65 14.42 14.75
C GLU A 197 16.23 13.69 13.47
N VAL A 198 14.94 13.77 13.14
CA VAL A 198 14.37 13.30 11.88
C VAL A 198 13.94 14.51 11.05
N LYS A 199 14.43 14.60 9.81
CA LYS A 199 14.20 15.73 8.90
C LYS A 199 13.35 15.34 7.71
N ASN A 200 12.39 16.20 7.37
CA ASN A 200 11.51 16.03 6.22
C ASN A 200 10.82 14.66 6.19
N HIS A 201 10.36 14.16 7.34
CA HIS A 201 9.64 12.89 7.38
C HIS A 201 8.37 12.98 6.53
N LYS A 202 8.15 11.93 5.73
CA LYS A 202 7.03 11.75 4.82
C LYS A 202 6.33 10.44 5.20
N TRP A 203 5.02 10.40 5.37
CA TRP A 203 4.09 11.53 5.53
C TRP A 203 3.32 11.32 6.82
N VAL A 204 2.71 12.37 7.33
CA VAL A 204 1.66 12.25 8.35
C VAL A 204 0.41 12.97 7.84
N THR A 205 -0.76 12.41 8.12
CA THR A 205 -2.05 13.00 7.72
C THR A 205 -2.54 14.02 8.74
N GLU A 206 -3.52 14.85 8.38
CA GLU A 206 -4.10 15.83 9.30
C GLU A 206 -4.68 15.21 10.58
N SER A 207 -5.28 14.03 10.48
CA SER A 207 -5.87 13.32 11.63
C SER A 207 -4.85 12.68 12.57
N GLU A 208 -3.60 12.56 12.12
CA GLU A 208 -2.46 12.02 12.88
C GLU A 208 -1.68 13.12 13.61
N LEU A 209 -2.16 14.35 13.55
CA LEU A 209 -1.60 15.50 14.23
C LEU A 209 -2.60 16.08 15.22
N SER A 210 -2.07 16.62 16.32
CA SER A 210 -2.84 17.41 17.28
C SER A 210 -2.14 18.75 17.57
N SER A 211 -2.89 19.75 18.04
CA SER A 211 -2.32 21.06 18.36
C SER A 211 -1.44 21.01 19.60
N VAL A 212 -0.34 21.77 19.60
CA VAL A 212 0.45 22.02 20.81
C VAL A 212 -0.37 22.87 21.78
N GLU A 213 -0.44 22.48 23.06
CA GLU A 213 -1.12 23.24 24.13
C GLU A 213 -0.38 24.52 24.56
#